data_AF-A0A0F9AG47-F1
#
_entry.id   AF-A0A0F9AG47-F1
#
_cell.length_a   1.000
_cell.length_b   1.000
_cell.length_c   1.000
_cell.angle_alpha   90.00
_cell.angle_beta   90.00
_cell.angle_gamma   90.00
#
_symmetry.space_group_name_H-M   'P 1'
#
loop_
_entity.id
_entity.type
_entity.pdbx_description
1 polymer ?
#
loop_
_entity_poly.entity_id
_entity_poly.type
_entity_poly.pdbx_seq_one_letter_code
_entity_poly.pdbx_strand_id
1 'polypeptide(L)'
;MKGTDFVAVYALRGDCTCGKCIDAPVNAEQHQPDGHTVDLTFFKVAMKEGATTNDFRHFVEQEFPHWLDGVEHNYLECGADIGDQGLALMAFGLGHLLGVWKVLSPATMMPDLPNDLKQQMAGMGMVSINAQAETAKQEAV
;
A
#
# COMPACT_ATOMS: atom_id res chain seq x y z
N MET A 1 13.25 14.89 8.38
CA MET A 1 12.90 13.49 8.04
C MET A 1 13.44 13.23 6.66
N LYS A 2 14.09 12.09 6.45
CA LYS A 2 14.25 11.58 5.08
C LYS A 2 12.87 11.09 4.63
N GLY A 3 12.56 11.14 3.34
CA GLY A 3 11.24 10.76 2.83
C GLY A 3 10.75 9.38 3.32
N THR A 4 11.64 8.41 3.45
CA THR A 4 11.36 7.06 3.98
C THR A 4 10.79 7.04 5.40
N ASP A 5 11.04 8.08 6.21
CA ASP A 5 10.58 8.14 7.59
C ASP A 5 9.07 8.34 7.68
N PHE A 6 8.44 9.02 6.70
CA PHE A 6 7.02 9.36 6.77
C PHE A 6 6.15 8.10 6.83
N VAL A 7 6.37 7.17 5.89
CA VAL A 7 5.60 5.93 5.79
C VAL A 7 5.80 5.07 7.04
N ALA A 8 7.03 4.93 7.52
CA ALA A 8 7.33 4.14 8.72
C ALA A 8 6.68 4.72 10.00
N VAL A 9 6.62 6.05 10.09
CA VAL A 9 5.98 6.76 11.22
C VAL A 9 4.47 6.56 11.21
N TYR A 10 3.82 6.68 10.04
CA TYR A 10 2.36 6.80 9.95
C TYR A 10 1.62 5.54 9.47
N ALA A 11 2.30 4.55 8.93
CA ALA A 11 1.70 3.27 8.58
C ALA A 11 1.97 2.21 9.66
N LEU A 12 0.98 1.36 9.89
CA LEU A 12 1.09 0.14 10.67
C LEU A 12 0.88 -1.05 9.72
N ARG A 13 1.88 -1.91 9.64
CA ARG A 13 1.87 -3.12 8.81
C ARG A 13 1.62 -4.35 9.69
N GLY A 14 0.78 -5.25 9.22
CA GLY A 14 0.65 -6.61 9.78
C GLY A 14 1.72 -7.57 9.27
N ASP A 15 1.79 -8.73 9.89
CA ASP A 15 2.78 -9.75 9.51
C ASP A 15 2.50 -10.35 8.13
N CYS A 16 3.55 -10.82 7.46
CA CYS A 16 3.40 -11.40 6.13
C CYS A 16 2.67 -12.75 6.19
N THR A 17 1.64 -12.90 5.37
CA THR A 17 0.79 -14.11 5.29
C THR A 17 1.23 -15.09 4.20
N CYS A 18 2.31 -14.81 3.47
CA CYS A 18 2.74 -15.68 2.36
C CYS A 18 3.35 -17.02 2.82
N GLY A 19 3.70 -17.15 4.10
CA GLY A 19 4.31 -18.35 4.69
C GLY A 19 5.73 -18.66 4.20
N LYS A 20 6.34 -17.75 3.43
CA LYS A 20 7.67 -17.94 2.80
C LYS A 20 8.74 -16.99 3.34
N CYS A 21 8.36 -15.96 4.10
CA CYS A 21 9.32 -15.06 4.72
C CYS A 21 10.05 -15.77 5.86
N ILE A 22 11.35 -15.50 6.01
CA ILE A 22 12.20 -16.15 7.02
C ILE A 22 11.71 -15.87 8.46
N ASP A 23 11.02 -14.74 8.62
CA ASP A 23 10.49 -14.19 9.86
C ASP A 23 8.96 -14.31 9.94
N ALA A 24 8.30 -15.05 9.03
CA ALA A 24 6.86 -15.21 9.08
C ALA A 24 6.43 -15.97 10.36
N PRO A 25 5.55 -15.40 11.19
CA PRO A 25 5.00 -16.13 12.33
C PRO A 25 4.05 -17.23 11.85
N VAL A 26 3.86 -18.25 12.68
CA VAL A 26 2.99 -19.40 12.39
C VAL A 26 1.51 -18.99 12.25
N ASN A 27 1.13 -17.84 12.81
CA ASN A 27 -0.24 -17.33 12.91
C ASN A 27 -0.36 -15.89 12.39
N ALA A 28 0.28 -15.56 11.26
CA ALA A 28 0.33 -14.19 10.70
C ALA A 28 -1.04 -13.50 10.60
N GLU A 29 -2.12 -14.25 10.38
CA GLU A 29 -3.49 -13.74 10.32
C GLU A 29 -3.95 -13.10 11.64
N GLN A 30 -3.41 -13.54 12.79
CA GLN A 30 -3.70 -12.98 14.12
C GLN A 30 -2.87 -11.74 14.45
N HIS A 31 -1.89 -11.39 13.61
CA HIS A 31 -1.00 -10.25 13.78
C HIS A 31 -1.24 -9.18 12.71
N GLN A 32 -2.43 -9.19 12.10
CA GLN A 32 -2.88 -8.12 11.23
C GLN A 32 -3.40 -6.95 12.05
N PRO A 33 -3.22 -5.69 11.60
CA PRO A 33 -3.82 -4.55 12.27
C PRO A 33 -5.35 -4.64 12.23
N ASP A 34 -5.97 -4.15 13.30
CA ASP A 34 -7.43 -4.06 13.43
C ASP A 34 -7.98 -2.76 12.80
N GLY A 35 -9.29 -2.72 12.57
CA GLY A 35 -10.02 -1.53 12.15
C GLY A 35 -10.00 -1.28 10.64
N HIS A 36 -9.94 0.00 10.25
CA HIS A 36 -9.96 0.41 8.85
C HIS A 36 -8.60 0.14 8.20
N THR A 37 -8.57 -0.88 7.34
CA THR A 37 -7.35 -1.45 6.76
C THR A 37 -7.46 -1.66 5.26
N VAL A 38 -6.29 -1.78 4.61
CA VAL A 38 -6.18 -2.17 3.19
C VAL A 38 -5.44 -3.49 3.10
N ASP A 39 -6.02 -4.44 2.37
CA ASP A 39 -5.42 -5.75 2.12
C ASP A 39 -4.55 -5.73 0.86
N LEU A 40 -3.24 -5.86 1.05
CA LEU A 40 -2.24 -5.86 -0.02
C LEU A 40 -1.88 -7.29 -0.45
N THR A 41 -2.73 -8.28 -0.14
CA THR A 41 -2.51 -9.71 -0.33
C THR A 41 -1.43 -10.29 0.58
N PHE A 42 -0.25 -9.67 0.68
CA PHE A 42 0.80 -10.15 1.59
C PHE A 42 0.48 -9.87 3.06
N PHE A 43 -0.09 -8.71 3.34
CA PHE A 43 -0.44 -8.24 4.68
C PHE A 43 -1.42 -7.07 4.58
N LYS A 44 -2.01 -6.71 5.71
CA LYS A 44 -2.84 -5.52 5.85
C LYS A 44 -2.05 -4.32 6.34
N VAL A 45 -2.47 -3.15 5.90
CA VAL A 45 -1.97 -1.86 6.37
C VAL A 45 -3.09 -1.08 7.04
N ALA A 46 -2.82 -0.53 8.21
CA ALA A 46 -3.62 0.48 8.88
C ALA A 46 -2.87 1.81 8.94
N MET A 47 -3.63 2.89 9.12
CA MET A 47 -3.09 4.22 9.36
C MET A 47 -2.97 4.46 10.86
N LYS A 48 -1.83 4.98 11.30
CA LYS A 48 -1.63 5.52 12.65
C LYS A 48 -2.16 6.95 12.72
N GLU A 49 -2.52 7.41 13.92
CA GLU A 49 -3.03 8.76 14.11
C GLU A 49 -2.06 9.85 13.63
N GLY A 50 -2.61 10.96 13.15
CA GLY A 50 -1.86 12.16 12.78
C GLY A 50 -1.39 12.25 11.34
N ALA A 51 -1.58 11.21 10.52
CA ALA A 51 -1.33 11.29 9.08
C ALA A 51 -2.42 12.11 8.38
N THR A 52 -2.04 13.03 7.49
CA THR A 52 -2.99 13.76 6.65
C THR A 52 -2.73 13.50 5.18
N THR A 53 -3.79 13.61 4.36
CA THR A 53 -3.70 13.47 2.90
C THR A 53 -2.72 14.48 2.30
N ASN A 54 -2.72 15.72 2.79
CA ASN A 54 -1.85 16.78 2.28
C ASN A 54 -0.37 16.50 2.60
N ASP A 55 -0.05 16.06 3.82
CA ASP A 55 1.34 15.77 4.20
C ASP A 55 1.89 14.59 3.41
N PHE A 56 1.08 13.54 3.24
CA PHE A 56 1.47 12.37 2.46
C PHE A 56 1.63 12.71 0.98
N ARG A 57 0.68 13.46 0.39
CA ARG A 57 0.77 13.89 -1.01
C ARG A 57 2.00 14.76 -1.24
N HIS A 58 2.27 15.72 -0.33
CA HIS A 58 3.47 16.55 -0.40
C HIS A 58 4.75 15.70 -0.35
N PHE A 59 4.81 14.70 0.54
CA PHE A 59 5.92 13.74 0.59
C PHE A 59 6.11 13.02 -0.75
N VAL A 60 5.04 12.47 -1.34
CA VAL A 60 5.14 11.75 -2.62
C VAL A 60 5.55 12.70 -3.74
N GLU A 61 5.01 13.92 -3.80
CA GLU A 61 5.39 14.92 -4.82
C GLU A 61 6.87 15.30 -4.75
N GLN A 62 7.47 15.32 -3.57
CA GLN A 62 8.89 15.65 -3.40
C GLN A 62 9.82 14.48 -3.73
N GLU A 63 9.46 13.27 -3.33
CA GLU A 63 10.36 12.12 -3.38
C GLU A 63 10.10 11.21 -4.59
N PHE A 64 8.82 11.02 -4.94
CA PHE A 64 8.34 10.08 -5.96
C PHE A 64 7.24 10.68 -6.84
N PRO A 65 7.46 11.85 -7.48
CA PRO A 65 6.41 12.57 -8.19
C PRO A 65 5.73 11.75 -9.30
N HIS A 66 6.45 10.80 -9.90
CA HIS A 66 5.92 9.95 -10.96
C HIS A 66 4.84 8.98 -10.46
N TRP A 67 4.79 8.64 -9.16
CA TRP A 67 3.69 7.82 -8.61
C TRP A 67 2.31 8.51 -8.70
N LEU A 68 2.28 9.80 -9.02
CA LEU A 68 1.08 10.62 -9.16
C LEU A 68 0.74 10.96 -10.63
N ASP A 69 1.40 10.34 -11.60
CA ASP A 69 1.24 10.68 -13.02
C ASP A 69 -0.04 10.10 -13.68
N GLY A 70 -0.80 9.31 -12.93
CA GLY A 70 -2.02 8.65 -13.38
C GLY A 70 -1.81 7.29 -14.06
N VAL A 71 -0.55 6.87 -14.21
CA VAL A 71 -0.17 5.54 -14.68
C VAL A 71 -0.18 4.56 -13.50
N GLU A 72 -0.36 3.29 -13.82
CA GLU A 72 -0.28 2.23 -12.82
C GLU A 72 1.19 1.90 -12.52
N HIS A 73 1.56 1.91 -11.24
CA HIS A 73 2.89 1.52 -10.77
C HIS A 73 2.79 0.33 -9.81
N ASN A 74 3.60 -0.69 -10.04
CA ASN A 74 3.61 -1.87 -9.19
C ASN A 74 4.63 -1.74 -8.05
N TYR A 75 4.43 -2.52 -6.98
CA TYR A 75 5.26 -2.42 -5.78
C TYR A 75 6.73 -2.85 -6.00
N LEU A 76 7.06 -3.58 -7.07
CA LEU A 76 8.43 -3.95 -7.39
C LEU A 76 9.19 -2.74 -7.96
N GLU A 77 8.54 -1.98 -8.85
CA GLU A 77 9.03 -0.70 -9.38
C GLU A 77 9.16 0.33 -8.25
N CYS A 78 8.08 0.61 -7.54
CA CYS A 78 8.08 1.55 -6.42
C CYS A 78 9.04 1.13 -5.29
N GLY A 79 9.20 -0.18 -5.09
CA GLY A 79 10.18 -0.74 -4.17
C GLY A 79 11.62 -0.47 -4.60
N ALA A 80 11.90 -0.40 -5.90
CA ALA A 80 13.21 0.01 -6.42
C ALA A 80 13.46 1.51 -6.20
N ASP A 81 12.42 2.35 -6.33
CA ASP A 81 12.54 3.80 -6.08
C ASP A 81 12.86 4.11 -4.61
N ILE A 82 12.08 3.54 -3.69
CA ILE A 82 12.23 3.80 -2.25
C ILE A 82 13.35 2.95 -1.59
N GLY A 83 13.84 1.93 -2.31
CA GLY A 83 14.86 1.00 -1.85
C GLY A 83 14.35 -0.13 -0.94
N ASP A 84 13.03 -0.26 -0.75
CA ASP A 84 12.40 -1.29 0.07
C ASP A 84 10.97 -1.59 -0.41
N GLN A 85 10.74 -2.83 -0.88
CA GLN A 85 9.42 -3.29 -1.35
C GLN A 85 8.36 -3.31 -0.25
N GLY A 86 8.74 -3.64 0.98
CA GLY A 86 7.84 -3.62 2.14
C GLY A 86 7.40 -2.20 2.46
N LEU A 87 8.32 -1.23 2.37
CA LEU A 87 8.02 0.19 2.56
C LEU A 87 7.14 0.74 1.44
N ALA A 88 7.38 0.34 0.18
CA ALA A 88 6.51 0.68 -0.94
C ALA A 88 5.07 0.16 -0.73
N LEU A 89 4.91 -1.09 -0.33
CA LEU A 89 3.59 -1.65 0.02
C LEU A 89 2.94 -0.89 1.19
N MET A 90 3.70 -0.52 2.22
CA MET A 90 3.17 0.31 3.30
C MET A 90 2.70 1.68 2.80
N ALA A 91 3.46 2.30 1.89
CA ALA A 91 3.07 3.57 1.26
C ALA A 91 1.77 3.40 0.45
N PHE A 92 1.64 2.30 -0.30
CA PHE A 92 0.45 1.98 -1.08
C PHE A 92 -0.80 1.94 -0.20
N GLY A 93 -0.74 1.17 0.90
CA GLY A 93 -1.83 1.08 1.86
C GLY A 93 -2.16 2.44 2.49
N LEU A 94 -1.15 3.20 2.92
CA LEU A 94 -1.36 4.53 3.53
C LEU A 94 -2.00 5.53 2.54
N GLY A 95 -1.48 5.62 1.32
CA GLY A 95 -2.03 6.52 0.30
C GLY A 95 -3.45 6.16 -0.12
N HIS A 96 -3.82 4.88 -0.06
CA HIS A 96 -5.21 4.46 -0.28
C HIS A 96 -6.13 4.91 0.86
N LEU A 97 -5.71 4.68 2.11
CA LEU A 97 -6.47 5.10 3.30
C LEU A 97 -6.65 6.62 3.35
N LEU A 98 -5.69 7.37 2.81
CA LEU A 98 -5.73 8.83 2.69
C LEU A 98 -6.44 9.35 1.43
N GLY A 99 -6.91 8.46 0.54
CA GLY A 99 -7.63 8.83 -0.68
C GLY A 99 -6.76 9.42 -1.80
N VAL A 100 -5.44 9.23 -1.77
CA VAL A 100 -4.51 9.74 -2.80
C VAL A 100 -4.54 8.86 -4.06
N TRP A 101 -4.70 7.55 -3.89
CA TRP A 101 -4.76 6.60 -5.00
C TRP A 101 -5.63 5.38 -4.69
N LYS A 102 -5.95 4.62 -5.73
CA LYS A 102 -6.49 3.27 -5.56
C LYS A 102 -5.38 2.26 -5.50
N VAL A 103 -5.54 1.27 -4.63
CA VAL A 103 -4.70 0.08 -4.60
C VAL A 103 -5.43 -1.05 -5.31
N LEU A 104 -4.70 -1.69 -6.21
CA LEU A 104 -5.11 -2.88 -6.94
C LEU A 104 -4.28 -4.04 -6.41
N SER A 105 -4.93 -5.04 -5.81
CA SER A 105 -4.28 -6.26 -5.32
C SER A 105 -5.14 -7.47 -5.68
N PRO A 106 -4.56 -8.69 -5.77
CA PRO A 106 -5.35 -9.90 -5.99
C PRO A 106 -6.43 -10.10 -4.92
N ALA A 107 -6.15 -9.73 -3.67
CA ALA A 107 -7.12 -9.78 -2.58
C ALA A 107 -8.34 -8.87 -2.83
N THR A 108 -8.15 -7.68 -3.40
CA THR A 108 -9.25 -6.74 -3.65
C THR A 108 -9.96 -6.96 -4.99
N MET A 109 -9.22 -7.35 -6.03
CA MET A 109 -9.76 -7.51 -7.38
C MET A 109 -10.41 -8.88 -7.60
N MET A 110 -9.92 -9.90 -6.91
CA MET A 110 -10.26 -11.31 -7.19
C MET A 110 -10.51 -12.08 -5.89
N PRO A 111 -11.52 -11.69 -5.10
CA PRO A 111 -11.75 -12.22 -3.75
C PRO A 111 -12.03 -13.73 -3.73
N ASP A 112 -12.58 -14.29 -4.82
CA ASP A 112 -12.94 -15.71 -4.91
C ASP A 112 -11.75 -16.61 -5.30
N LEU A 113 -10.59 -16.04 -5.65
CA LEU A 113 -9.41 -16.85 -5.97
C LEU A 113 -8.82 -17.52 -4.72
N PRO A 114 -8.30 -18.76 -4.87
CA PRO A 114 -7.50 -19.40 -3.83
C PRO A 114 -6.36 -18.50 -3.34
N ASN A 115 -6.09 -18.51 -2.03
CA ASN A 115 -5.09 -17.63 -1.42
C ASN A 115 -3.69 -17.88 -1.96
N ASP A 116 -3.30 -19.12 -2.22
CA ASP A 116 -2.02 -19.47 -2.83
C ASP A 116 -1.84 -18.84 -4.21
N LEU A 117 -2.90 -18.83 -5.03
CA LEU A 117 -2.88 -18.18 -6.33
C LEU A 117 -2.80 -16.65 -6.20
N LYS A 118 -3.54 -16.05 -5.26
CA LYS A 118 -3.42 -14.61 -4.96
C LYS A 118 -1.99 -14.25 -4.56
N GLN A 119 -1.37 -15.03 -3.67
CA GLN A 119 0.03 -14.82 -3.25
C GLN A 119 1.01 -14.97 -4.42
N GLN A 120 0.77 -15.94 -5.32
CA GLN A 120 1.58 -16.10 -6.52
C GLN A 120 1.46 -14.88 -7.44
N MET A 121 0.25 -14.40 -7.69
CA MET A 121 0.00 -13.23 -8.54
C MET A 121 0.61 -11.97 -7.95
N ALA A 122 0.43 -11.76 -6.64
CA ALA A 122 1.07 -10.66 -5.91
C ALA A 122 2.60 -10.76 -6.03
N GLY A 123 3.19 -11.94 -5.84
CA GLY A 123 4.63 -12.17 -5.98
C GLY A 123 5.19 -11.93 -7.39
N MET A 124 4.34 -11.91 -8.43
CA MET A 124 4.71 -11.56 -9.80
C MET A 124 4.55 -10.05 -10.10
N GLY A 125 4.28 -9.22 -9.09
CA GLY A 125 4.12 -7.78 -9.26
C GLY A 125 2.68 -7.29 -9.39
N MET A 126 1.65 -8.12 -9.14
CA MET A 126 0.25 -7.72 -9.30
C MET A 126 -0.32 -6.92 -8.11
N VAL A 127 0.53 -6.20 -7.37
CA VAL A 127 0.08 -5.21 -6.39
C VAL A 127 0.54 -3.84 -6.88
N SER A 128 -0.42 -2.97 -7.18
CA SER A 128 -0.14 -1.69 -7.82
C SER A 128 -1.00 -0.54 -7.28
N ILE A 129 -0.54 0.68 -7.54
CA ILE A 129 -1.27 1.92 -7.30
C ILE A 129 -1.66 2.56 -8.61
N ASN A 130 -2.80 3.22 -8.61
CA ASN A 130 -3.19 4.17 -9.64
C ASN A 130 -3.68 5.44 -8.96
N ALA A 131 -2.89 6.51 -9.08
CA ALA A 131 -3.32 7.84 -8.70
C ALA A 131 -4.45 8.25 -9.62
N GLN A 132 -5.70 8.21 -9.13
CA GLN A 132 -6.80 8.71 -9.93
C GLN A 132 -6.55 10.20 -10.13
N ALA A 133 -6.46 10.64 -11.40
CA ALA A 133 -6.58 12.06 -11.72
C ALA A 133 -7.81 12.58 -10.99
N GLU A 134 -7.61 13.58 -10.13
CA GLU A 134 -8.63 14.12 -9.22
C GLU A 134 -10.01 14.05 -9.86
N THR A 135 -10.93 13.29 -9.27
CA THR A 135 -12.35 13.53 -9.53
C THR A 135 -12.61 14.95 -9.04
N ALA A 136 -12.52 15.90 -9.97
CA ALA A 136 -12.95 17.27 -9.84
C ALA A 136 -14.45 17.29 -9.48
N LYS A 137 -14.73 17.18 -8.19
CA LYS A 137 -15.93 17.62 -7.48
C LYS A 137 -15.42 17.92 -6.05
N GLN A 138 -15.13 19.15 -5.63
CA GLN A 138 -16.00 20.32 -5.72
C GLN A 138 -17.48 19.92 -5.73
N GLU A 139 -17.95 19.39 -4.61
CA GLU A 139 -19.24 19.82 -4.09
C GLU A 139 -18.96 21.21 -3.48
N ALA A 140 -19.41 22.38 -3.95
CA ALA A 140 -20.51 22.74 -4.84
C ALA A 140 -21.85 22.07 -4.48
N VAL A 141 -22.21 22.12 -3.19
CA VAL A 141 -23.47 22.72 -2.69
C VAL A 141 -23.20 23.39 -1.35
#